data_AF-A0A2D8R8M9-F1
#
_entry.id   AF-A0A2D8R8M9-F1
#
_cell.length_a   1.000
_cell.length_b   1.000
_cell.length_c   1.000
_cell.angle_alpha   90.00
_cell.angle_beta   90.00
_cell.angle_gamma   90.00
#
_symmetry.space_group_name_H-M   'P 1'
#
loop_
_entity.id
_entity.type
_entity.pdbx_description
1 polymer ?
#
loop_
_entity_poly.entity_id
_entity_poly.type
_entity_poly.pdbx_seq_one_letter_code
_entity_poly.pdbx_strand_id
1 'polypeptide(L)'
;MDLLAPDAIRTASIFLHLIGLSLGVGGALMLDALIFKYFYCDKITSEKLAVFSFMTRVVSIGLFLLWASGLAFLAIYYVTDPELLTNQKIWGKVFIVTMLTINGVMLHRKIFPILSRNVGKQLFTDITVDEKAMMFGFASVSFVSWIFPVYLGVSKSLNFNTGIENILAMYMLFLSWTCLATYLVYKAVVSRILLTPKR
;
A
#
# COMPACT_ATOMS: atom_id res chain seq x y z
N MET A 1 -9.43 -6.31 -37.83
CA MET A 1 -8.46 -5.99 -36.76
C MET A 1 -9.30 -5.85 -35.50
N ASP A 2 -9.70 -6.99 -34.93
CA ASP A 2 -10.73 -7.03 -33.88
C ASP A 2 -10.10 -6.72 -32.53
N LEU A 3 -10.00 -5.42 -32.23
CA LEU A 3 -9.54 -4.90 -30.94
C LEU A 3 -10.40 -5.39 -29.75
N LEU A 4 -11.56 -5.99 -30.04
CA LEU A 4 -12.52 -6.56 -29.08
C LEU A 4 -12.42 -8.09 -28.95
N ALA A 5 -11.47 -8.76 -29.61
CA ALA A 5 -11.26 -10.18 -29.40
C ALA A 5 -10.91 -10.45 -27.92
N PRO A 6 -11.49 -11.47 -27.25
CA PRO A 6 -11.27 -11.74 -25.83
C PRO A 6 -9.80 -11.82 -25.41
N ASP A 7 -8.94 -12.35 -26.29
CA ASP A 7 -7.49 -12.44 -26.06
C ASP A 7 -6.78 -11.08 -26.06
N ALA A 8 -7.23 -10.15 -26.92
CA ALA A 8 -6.70 -8.79 -26.97
C ALA A 8 -7.06 -8.03 -25.69
N ILE A 9 -8.31 -8.16 -25.21
CA ILE A 9 -8.77 -7.54 -23.96
C ILE A 9 -8.02 -8.13 -22.76
N ARG A 10 -7.82 -9.45 -22.73
CA ARG A 10 -7.05 -10.14 -21.68
C ARG A 10 -5.60 -9.63 -21.64
N THR A 11 -4.95 -9.53 -22.80
CA THR A 11 -3.57 -9.04 -22.91
C THR A 11 -3.44 -7.58 -22.46
N ALA A 12 -4.35 -6.71 -22.91
CA ALA A 12 -4.39 -5.31 -22.48
C ALA A 12 -4.62 -5.19 -20.96
N SER A 13 -5.49 -6.02 -20.39
CA SER A 13 -5.76 -6.05 -18.95
C SER A 13 -4.51 -6.44 -18.15
N ILE A 14 -3.76 -7.45 -18.60
CA ILE A 14 -2.47 -7.83 -17.98
C ILE A 14 -1.48 -6.67 -18.03
N PHE A 15 -1.32 -6.05 -19.20
CA PHE A 15 -0.39 -4.93 -19.37
C PHE A 15 -0.73 -3.76 -18.44
N LEU A 16 -2.00 -3.33 -18.41
CA LEU A 16 -2.48 -2.28 -17.52
C LEU A 16 -2.31 -2.65 -16.04
N HIS A 17 -2.55 -3.91 -15.68
CA HIS A 17 -2.37 -4.39 -14.31
C HIS A 17 -0.91 -4.32 -13.88
N LEU A 18 0.04 -4.71 -14.73
CA LEU A 18 1.47 -4.66 -14.44
C LEU A 18 1.99 -3.22 -14.35
N ILE A 19 1.51 -2.30 -15.18
CA ILE A 19 1.79 -0.87 -15.04
C ILE A 19 1.24 -0.36 -13.71
N GLY A 20 -0.03 -0.66 -13.42
CA GLY A 20 -0.67 -0.26 -12.17
C GLY A 20 0.08 -0.76 -10.94
N LEU A 21 0.52 -2.01 -10.98
CA LEU A 21 1.33 -2.62 -9.93
C LEU A 21 2.69 -1.93 -9.78
N SER A 22 3.37 -1.64 -10.88
CA SER A 22 4.70 -1.00 -10.87
C SER A 22 4.64 0.42 -10.31
N LEU A 23 3.66 1.21 -10.77
CA LEU A 23 3.43 2.57 -10.26
C LEU A 23 2.99 2.55 -8.79
N GLY A 24 2.08 1.65 -8.44
CA GLY A 24 1.51 1.50 -7.11
C GLY A 24 2.56 1.09 -6.08
N VAL A 25 3.17 -0.08 -6.24
CA VAL A 25 4.19 -0.62 -5.33
C VAL A 25 5.39 0.31 -5.27
N GLY A 26 5.94 0.71 -6.41
CA GLY A 26 7.11 1.59 -6.46
C GLY A 26 6.85 2.95 -5.79
N GLY A 27 5.72 3.58 -6.11
CA GLY A 27 5.34 4.86 -5.51
C GLY A 27 5.07 4.75 -4.01
N ALA A 28 4.41 3.68 -3.56
CA ALA A 28 4.06 3.51 -2.15
C ALA A 28 5.30 3.23 -1.29
N LEU A 29 6.19 2.33 -1.74
CA LEU A 29 7.45 2.08 -1.05
C LEU A 29 8.33 3.34 -0.98
N MET A 30 8.30 4.18 -2.02
CA MET A 30 8.98 5.48 -2.00
C MET A 30 8.35 6.43 -0.98
N LEU A 31 7.02 6.53 -0.91
CA LEU A 31 6.33 7.35 0.11
C LEU A 31 6.66 6.89 1.53
N ASP A 32 6.62 5.59 1.77
CA ASP A 32 6.96 5.00 3.08
C ASP A 32 8.41 5.33 3.45
N ALA A 33 9.35 5.20 2.51
CA ALA A 33 10.75 5.57 2.70
C ALA A 33 10.96 7.08 2.92
N LEU A 34 10.20 7.94 2.23
CA LEU A 34 10.27 9.39 2.41
C LEU A 34 9.75 9.82 3.79
N ILE A 35 8.62 9.26 4.25
CA ILE A 35 8.11 9.52 5.61
C ILE A 35 9.16 9.09 6.64
N PHE A 36 9.75 7.91 6.47
CA PHE A 36 10.82 7.44 7.33
C PHE A 36 12.04 8.37 7.31
N LYS A 37 12.50 8.82 6.13
CA LYS A 37 13.61 9.77 6.03
C LYS A 37 13.30 11.11 6.72
N TYR A 38 12.09 11.64 6.51
CA TYR A 38 11.65 12.89 7.15
C TYR A 38 11.48 12.73 8.67
N PHE A 39 11.24 11.52 9.14
CA PHE A 39 11.24 11.20 10.57
C PHE A 39 12.64 11.36 11.20
N TYR A 40 13.72 10.89 10.56
CA TYR A 40 15.05 10.88 11.19
C TYR A 40 15.92 12.11 10.93
N CYS A 41 15.88 12.64 9.71
CA CYS A 41 17.02 13.43 9.24
C CYS A 41 16.67 14.89 8.96
N ASP A 42 15.41 15.21 8.72
CA ASP A 42 15.09 16.30 7.81
C ASP A 42 13.88 17.13 8.25
N LYS A 43 14.01 18.46 8.10
CA LYS A 43 12.84 19.35 8.12
C LYS A 43 11.94 19.06 6.91
N ILE A 44 10.64 19.18 7.10
CA ILE A 44 9.68 19.17 6.00
C ILE A 44 9.79 20.51 5.29
N THR A 45 10.09 20.49 4.00
CA THR A 45 10.10 21.69 3.15
C THR A 45 8.96 21.62 2.14
N SER A 46 8.62 22.75 1.53
CA SER A 46 7.57 22.81 0.51
C SER A 46 7.89 21.92 -0.69
N GLU A 47 9.17 21.80 -1.06
CA GLU A 47 9.63 20.92 -2.14
C GLU A 47 9.42 19.45 -1.79
N LYS A 48 9.72 19.05 -0.55
CA LYS A 48 9.49 17.69 -0.06
C LYS A 48 8.00 17.34 -0.04
N LEU A 49 7.16 18.29 0.37
CA LEU A 49 5.71 18.11 0.33
C LEU A 49 5.19 17.99 -1.11
N ALA A 50 5.77 18.76 -2.06
CA ALA A 50 5.44 18.63 -3.48
C ALA A 50 5.82 17.26 -4.06
N VAL A 51 7.01 16.74 -3.73
CA VAL A 51 7.44 15.38 -4.10
C VAL A 51 6.50 14.33 -3.50
N PHE A 52 6.15 14.48 -2.21
CA PHE A 52 5.20 13.59 -1.54
C PHE A 52 3.83 13.59 -2.24
N SER A 53 3.30 14.78 -2.57
CA SER A 53 2.04 14.94 -3.29
C SER A 53 2.10 14.31 -4.69
N PHE A 54 3.20 14.48 -5.42
CA PHE A 54 3.40 13.86 -6.72
C PHE A 54 3.39 12.33 -6.62
N MET A 55 4.17 11.76 -5.70
CA MET A 55 4.23 10.31 -5.50
C MET A 55 2.87 9.75 -5.07
N THR A 56 2.12 10.47 -4.24
CA THR A 56 0.77 10.05 -3.85
C THR A 56 -0.18 10.01 -5.07
N ARG A 57 -0.04 10.94 -6.02
CA ARG A 57 -0.78 10.91 -7.29
C ARG A 57 -0.37 9.72 -8.16
N VAL A 58 0.92 9.40 -8.24
CA VAL A 58 1.42 8.22 -8.96
C VAL A 58 0.81 6.94 -8.38
N VAL A 59 0.81 6.79 -7.05
CA VAL A 59 0.19 5.66 -6.36
C VAL A 59 -1.31 5.58 -6.64
N SER A 60 -2.01 6.72 -6.62
CA SER A 60 -3.45 6.80 -6.92
C SER A 60 -3.77 6.35 -8.34
N ILE A 61 -2.96 6.77 -9.33
CA ILE A 61 -3.08 6.31 -10.72
C ILE A 61 -2.82 4.80 -10.80
N GLY A 62 -1.78 4.30 -10.12
CA GLY A 62 -1.47 2.88 -10.08
C GLY A 62 -2.62 2.05 -9.50
N LEU A 63 -3.21 2.50 -8.39
CA LEU A 63 -4.36 1.86 -7.76
C LEU A 63 -5.61 1.89 -8.64
N PHE A 64 -5.87 2.99 -9.35
CA PHE A 64 -6.93 3.06 -10.34
C PHE A 64 -6.76 2.02 -11.46
N LEU A 65 -5.55 1.91 -12.02
CA LEU A 65 -5.24 0.91 -13.04
C LEU A 65 -5.41 -0.53 -12.53
N LEU A 66 -5.04 -0.79 -11.27
CA LEU A 66 -5.23 -2.10 -10.63
C LEU A 66 -6.71 -2.45 -10.46
N TRP A 67 -7.54 -1.51 -10.03
CA TRP A 67 -8.98 -1.72 -9.94
C TRP A 67 -9.60 -1.94 -11.32
N ALA A 68 -9.29 -1.09 -12.29
CA ALA A 68 -9.84 -1.20 -13.65
C ALA A 68 -9.49 -2.55 -14.29
N SER A 69 -8.22 -2.93 -14.26
CA SER A 69 -7.75 -4.22 -14.81
C SER A 69 -8.21 -5.42 -13.97
N GLY A 70 -8.26 -5.31 -12.65
CA GLY A 70 -8.75 -6.35 -11.75
C GLY A 70 -10.22 -6.69 -11.99
N LEU A 71 -11.07 -5.67 -12.10
CA LEU A 71 -12.48 -5.84 -12.44
C LEU A 71 -12.66 -6.39 -13.86
N ALA A 72 -11.82 -5.97 -14.82
CA ALA A 72 -11.81 -6.57 -16.15
C ALA A 72 -11.49 -8.07 -16.11
N PHE A 73 -10.53 -8.52 -15.29
CA PHE A 73 -10.28 -9.95 -15.10
C PHE A 73 -11.48 -10.70 -14.53
N LEU A 74 -12.16 -10.13 -13.52
CA LEU A 74 -13.36 -10.76 -12.96
C LEU A 74 -14.48 -10.88 -13.99
N ALA A 75 -14.69 -9.84 -14.81
CA ALA A 75 -15.68 -9.86 -15.88
C ALA A 75 -15.33 -10.89 -16.97
N ILE A 76 -14.06 -10.97 -17.38
CA ILE A 76 -13.59 -11.98 -18.34
C ILE A 76 -13.81 -13.39 -17.77
N TYR A 77 -13.38 -13.65 -16.53
CA TYR A 77 -13.56 -14.96 -15.90
C TYR A 77 -15.03 -15.34 -15.79
N TYR A 78 -15.92 -14.39 -15.50
CA TYR A 78 -17.35 -14.67 -15.44
C TYR A 78 -17.92 -15.15 -16.78
N VAL A 79 -17.39 -14.68 -17.92
CA VAL A 79 -17.87 -15.06 -19.25
C VAL A 79 -17.15 -16.27 -19.82
N THR A 80 -15.82 -16.36 -19.64
CA THR A 80 -14.99 -17.38 -20.31
C THR A 80 -14.69 -18.58 -19.42
N ASP A 81 -14.43 -18.35 -18.13
CA ASP A 81 -13.90 -19.38 -17.22
C ASP A 81 -14.49 -19.23 -15.78
N PRO A 82 -15.81 -19.43 -15.57
CA PRO A 82 -16.46 -19.08 -14.31
C PRO A 82 -15.93 -19.86 -13.10
N GLU A 83 -15.43 -21.07 -13.33
CA GLU A 83 -14.73 -21.90 -12.35
C GLU A 83 -13.56 -21.17 -11.67
N LEU A 84 -12.87 -20.27 -12.37
CA LEU A 84 -11.78 -19.48 -11.78
C LEU A 84 -12.25 -18.61 -10.63
N LEU A 85 -13.51 -18.14 -10.64
CA LEU A 85 -14.08 -17.31 -9.58
C LEU A 85 -14.32 -18.10 -8.28
N THR A 86 -14.29 -19.43 -8.31
CA THR A 86 -14.32 -20.27 -7.11
C THR A 86 -12.98 -20.27 -6.36
N ASN A 87 -11.89 -19.82 -7.01
CA ASN A 87 -10.58 -19.69 -6.40
C ASN A 87 -10.58 -18.57 -5.36
N GLN A 88 -10.59 -18.95 -4.09
CA GLN A 88 -10.63 -18.02 -2.95
C GLN A 88 -9.46 -17.03 -2.93
N LYS A 89 -8.34 -17.36 -3.60
CA LYS A 89 -7.21 -16.45 -3.76
C LYS A 89 -7.56 -15.17 -4.51
N ILE A 90 -8.50 -15.22 -5.45
CA ILE A 90 -8.97 -14.03 -6.18
C ILE A 90 -9.66 -13.08 -5.21
N TRP A 91 -10.59 -13.58 -4.41
CA TRP A 91 -11.33 -12.79 -3.43
C TRP A 91 -10.44 -12.24 -2.32
N GLY A 92 -9.43 -13.02 -1.90
CA GLY A 92 -8.38 -12.52 -1.00
C GLY A 92 -7.65 -11.30 -1.56
N LYS A 93 -7.28 -11.30 -2.85
CA LYS A 93 -6.67 -10.13 -3.50
C LYS A 93 -7.63 -8.93 -3.54
N VAL A 94 -8.89 -9.13 -3.91
CA VAL A 94 -9.89 -8.05 -3.96
C VAL A 94 -10.07 -7.43 -2.58
N PHE A 95 -10.17 -8.25 -1.53
CA PHE A 95 -10.25 -7.77 -0.15
C PHE A 95 -9.04 -6.91 0.22
N ILE A 96 -7.83 -7.37 -0.06
CA ILE A 96 -6.61 -6.64 0.30
C ILE A 96 -6.49 -5.33 -0.51
N VAL A 97 -6.81 -5.33 -1.80
CA VAL A 97 -6.83 -4.09 -2.61
C VAL A 97 -7.90 -3.11 -2.10
N THR A 98 -9.01 -3.61 -1.55
CA THR A 98 -10.01 -2.77 -0.87
C THR A 98 -9.45 -2.14 0.40
N MET A 99 -8.80 -2.93 1.26
CA MET A 99 -8.12 -2.41 2.46
C MET A 99 -7.04 -1.39 2.10
N LEU A 100 -6.28 -1.65 1.03
CA LEU A 100 -5.28 -0.73 0.50
C LEU A 100 -5.90 0.60 0.05
N THR A 101 -7.06 0.54 -0.61
CA THR A 101 -7.80 1.73 -1.05
C THR A 101 -8.29 2.55 0.14
N ILE A 102 -8.86 1.89 1.15
CA ILE A 102 -9.29 2.56 2.39
C ILE A 102 -8.08 3.21 3.07
N ASN A 103 -6.96 2.49 3.17
CA ASN A 103 -5.71 3.02 3.74
C ASN A 103 -5.22 4.27 3.00
N GLY A 104 -5.20 4.24 1.67
CA GLY A 104 -4.83 5.40 0.83
C GLY A 104 -5.70 6.62 1.07
N VAL A 105 -7.02 6.43 1.17
CA VAL A 105 -7.96 7.52 1.51
C VAL A 105 -7.69 8.07 2.91
N MET A 106 -7.42 7.21 3.89
CA MET A 106 -7.11 7.64 5.26
C MET A 106 -5.77 8.38 5.34
N LEU A 107 -4.74 7.94 4.61
CA LEU A 107 -3.46 8.65 4.49
C LEU A 107 -3.66 10.08 3.98
N HIS A 108 -4.44 10.27 2.92
CA HIS A 108 -4.77 11.60 2.41
C HIS A 108 -5.50 12.46 3.43
N ARG A 109 -6.47 11.89 4.17
CA ARG A 109 -7.29 12.65 5.12
C ARG A 109 -6.61 12.94 6.45
N LYS A 110 -5.69 12.08 6.89
CA LYS A 110 -5.09 12.13 8.23
C LYS A 110 -3.62 12.52 8.20
N ILE A 111 -2.82 11.94 7.31
CA ILE A 111 -1.37 12.15 7.30
C ILE A 111 -0.98 13.40 6.51
N PHE A 112 -1.64 13.67 5.38
CA PHE A 112 -1.33 14.85 4.58
C PHE A 112 -1.52 16.19 5.34
N PRO A 113 -2.57 16.38 6.16
CA PRO A 113 -2.68 17.58 7.01
C PRO A 113 -1.56 17.70 8.05
N ILE A 114 -1.10 16.58 8.61
CA ILE A 114 0.02 16.54 9.56
C ILE A 114 1.32 16.97 8.86
N LEU A 115 1.59 16.47 7.65
CA LEU A 115 2.75 16.87 6.87
C LEU A 115 2.70 18.36 6.53
N SER A 116 1.53 18.84 6.10
CA SER A 116 1.33 20.22 5.65
C SER A 116 1.47 21.23 6.80
N ARG A 117 0.91 20.95 7.98
CA ARG A 117 1.02 21.88 9.14
C ARG A 117 2.43 21.95 9.73
N ASN A 118 3.29 20.97 9.42
CA ASN A 118 4.66 20.89 9.92
C ASN A 118 5.72 21.35 8.89
N VAL A 119 5.32 22.00 7.80
CA VAL A 119 6.26 22.63 6.86
C VAL A 119 7.13 23.66 7.61
N GLY A 120 8.44 23.61 7.38
CA GLY A 120 9.46 24.41 8.06
C GLY A 120 9.96 23.79 9.38
N LYS A 121 9.32 22.72 9.87
CA LYS A 121 9.64 22.04 11.14
C LYS A 121 10.13 20.61 10.89
N GLN A 122 10.72 20.00 11.92
CA GLN A 122 10.92 18.55 11.89
C GLN A 122 9.56 17.86 12.11
N LEU A 123 9.35 16.73 11.42
CA LEU A 123 8.05 16.06 11.35
C LEU A 123 7.45 15.73 12.72
N PHE A 124 8.28 15.43 13.72
CA PHE A 124 7.85 14.94 15.04
C PHE A 124 7.94 15.97 16.18
N THR A 125 8.28 17.22 15.90
CA THR A 125 8.35 18.27 16.93
C THR A 125 6.97 18.61 17.48
N ASP A 126 5.98 18.80 16.59
CA ASP A 126 4.63 19.27 16.95
C ASP A 126 3.54 18.25 16.60
N ILE A 127 3.82 16.97 16.84
CA ILE A 127 2.81 15.91 16.69
C ILE A 127 2.75 15.02 17.93
N THR A 128 1.54 14.59 18.25
CA THR A 128 1.21 13.75 19.41
C THR A 128 1.75 12.33 19.27
N VAL A 129 1.82 11.59 20.38
CA VAL A 129 2.20 10.16 20.36
C VAL A 129 1.20 9.35 19.51
N ASP A 130 -0.09 9.68 19.58
CA ASP A 130 -1.13 9.03 18.80
C ASP A 130 -0.96 9.28 17.30
N GLU A 131 -0.60 10.50 16.89
CA GLU A 131 -0.31 10.82 15.49
C GLU A 131 0.92 10.05 14.98
N LYS A 132 1.96 9.90 15.80
CA LYS A 132 3.13 9.06 15.48
C LYS A 132 2.71 7.61 15.27
N ALA A 133 1.99 7.04 16.25
CA ALA A 133 1.53 5.66 16.20
C ALA A 133 0.62 5.41 14.97
N MET A 134 -0.28 6.34 14.67
CA MET A 134 -1.15 6.30 13.49
C MET A 134 -0.35 6.30 12.19
N MET A 135 0.69 7.13 12.08
CA MET A 135 1.58 7.15 10.90
C MET A 135 2.29 5.82 10.68
N PHE A 136 2.86 5.22 11.74
CA PHE A 136 3.49 3.89 11.64
C PHE A 136 2.48 2.78 11.34
N GLY A 137 1.26 2.88 11.88
CA GLY A 137 0.17 1.95 11.58
C GLY A 137 -0.20 1.98 10.10
N PHE A 138 -0.44 3.17 9.53
CA PHE A 138 -0.78 3.29 8.11
C PHE A 138 0.37 2.89 7.18
N ALA A 139 1.62 3.15 7.55
CA ALA A 139 2.79 2.65 6.82
C ALA A 139 2.85 1.12 6.84
N SER A 140 2.56 0.49 8.00
CA SER A 140 2.52 -0.98 8.11
C SER A 140 1.44 -1.59 7.23
N VAL A 141 0.22 -1.02 7.27
CA VAL A 141 -0.90 -1.45 6.41
C VAL A 141 -0.54 -1.26 4.94
N SER A 142 0.03 -0.12 4.57
CA SER A 142 0.49 0.19 3.21
C SER A 142 1.46 -0.88 2.71
N PHE A 143 2.57 -1.09 3.42
CA PHE A 143 3.62 -2.03 3.05
C PHE A 143 3.07 -3.45 2.84
N VAL A 144 2.33 -3.98 3.81
CA VAL A 144 1.79 -5.35 3.71
C VAL A 144 0.73 -5.46 2.61
N SER A 145 -0.15 -4.46 2.46
CA SER A 145 -1.21 -4.50 1.46
C SER A 145 -0.72 -4.31 0.02
N TRP A 146 0.49 -3.79 -0.18
CA TRP A 146 1.15 -3.77 -1.49
C TRP A 146 1.90 -5.06 -1.79
N ILE A 147 2.66 -5.59 -0.83
CA ILE A 147 3.54 -6.74 -1.06
C ILE A 147 2.79 -8.07 -1.02
N PHE A 148 1.80 -8.23 -0.14
CA PHE A 148 1.10 -9.51 0.02
C PHE A 148 0.30 -9.92 -1.23
N PRO A 149 -0.46 -9.05 -1.92
CA PRO A 149 -1.11 -9.41 -3.18
C PRO A 149 -0.14 -9.78 -4.31
N VAL A 150 1.07 -9.20 -4.33
CA VAL A 150 2.15 -9.59 -5.26
C VAL A 150 2.55 -11.03 -5.00
N TYR A 151 2.77 -11.38 -3.73
CA TYR A 151 3.06 -12.76 -3.34
C TYR A 151 1.92 -13.72 -3.73
N LEU A 152 0.66 -13.37 -3.46
CA LEU A 152 -0.50 -14.15 -3.92
C LEU A 152 -0.55 -14.27 -5.46
N GLY A 153 -0.06 -13.25 -6.17
CA GLY A 153 0.12 -13.21 -7.62
C GLY A 153 0.97 -14.36 -8.13
N VAL A 154 2.15 -14.54 -7.54
CA VAL A 154 3.15 -15.52 -7.98
C VAL A 154 2.94 -16.93 -7.41
N SER A 155 2.23 -17.05 -6.28
CA SER A 155 2.02 -18.33 -5.58
C SER A 155 0.97 -19.20 -6.26
N LYS A 156 1.39 -19.98 -7.26
CA LYS A 156 0.54 -20.95 -7.98
C LYS A 156 0.02 -22.08 -7.10
N SER A 157 0.81 -22.52 -6.11
CA SER A 157 0.45 -23.61 -5.19
C SER A 157 -0.83 -23.35 -4.39
N LEU A 158 -1.16 -22.07 -4.17
CA LEU A 158 -2.35 -21.64 -3.43
C LEU A 158 -3.63 -21.58 -4.29
N ASN A 159 -3.52 -21.77 -5.61
CA ASN A 159 -4.70 -21.78 -6.48
C ASN A 159 -5.62 -22.96 -6.11
N PHE A 160 -6.89 -22.69 -5.80
CA PHE A 160 -7.92 -23.69 -5.47
C PHE A 160 -7.65 -24.57 -4.24
N ASN A 161 -6.47 -24.47 -3.62
CA ASN A 161 -6.04 -25.31 -2.50
C ASN A 161 -6.10 -24.60 -1.15
N THR A 162 -6.39 -23.30 -1.12
CA THR A 162 -6.33 -22.49 0.10
C THR A 162 -7.59 -21.67 0.22
N GLY A 163 -8.34 -21.89 1.30
CA GLY A 163 -9.54 -21.11 1.61
C GLY A 163 -9.22 -19.67 1.98
N ILE A 164 -10.22 -18.80 1.87
CA ILE A 164 -10.08 -17.35 2.10
C ILE A 164 -9.67 -17.05 3.54
N GLU A 165 -10.15 -17.84 4.50
CA GLU A 165 -9.83 -17.74 5.92
C GLU A 165 -8.33 -17.86 6.18
N ASN A 166 -7.66 -18.81 5.51
CA ASN A 166 -6.22 -19.00 5.63
C ASN A 166 -5.44 -17.85 4.99
N ILE A 167 -5.90 -17.34 3.84
CA ILE A 167 -5.28 -16.20 3.17
C ILE A 167 -5.37 -14.95 4.04
N LEU A 168 -6.54 -14.68 4.62
CA LEU A 168 -6.75 -13.54 5.51
C LEU A 168 -6.01 -13.70 6.83
N ALA A 169 -5.95 -14.91 7.39
CA ALA A 169 -5.13 -15.19 8.57
C ALA A 169 -3.65 -14.91 8.30
N MET A 170 -3.11 -15.39 7.18
CA MET A 170 -1.73 -15.08 6.77
C MET A 170 -1.54 -13.56 6.62
N TYR A 171 -2.43 -12.88 5.91
CA TYR A 171 -2.36 -11.41 5.75
C TYR A 171 -2.36 -10.69 7.12
N MET A 172 -3.25 -11.08 8.03
CA MET A 172 -3.33 -10.49 9.38
C MET A 172 -2.10 -10.80 10.24
N LEU A 173 -1.51 -12.00 10.10
CA LEU A 173 -0.26 -12.34 10.76
C LEU A 173 0.90 -11.47 10.28
N PHE A 174 1.07 -11.32 8.96
CA PHE A 174 2.09 -10.43 8.38
C PHE A 174 1.86 -8.98 8.81
N LEU A 175 0.61 -8.50 8.79
CA LEU A 175 0.27 -7.16 9.24
C LEU A 175 0.60 -6.95 10.72
N SER A 176 0.22 -7.88 11.58
CA SER A 176 0.50 -7.81 13.02
C SER A 176 2.00 -7.81 13.29
N TRP A 177 2.77 -8.63 12.56
CA TRP A 177 4.22 -8.67 12.65
C TRP A 177 4.85 -7.34 12.22
N THR A 178 4.42 -6.78 11.09
CA THR A 178 4.94 -5.48 10.62
C THR A 178 4.57 -4.34 11.56
N CYS A 179 3.35 -4.32 12.11
CA CYS A 179 2.95 -3.36 13.14
C CYS A 179 3.80 -3.48 14.41
N LEU A 180 4.08 -4.70 14.87
CA LEU A 180 4.96 -4.93 16.02
C LEU A 180 6.38 -4.45 15.72
N ALA A 181 6.94 -4.81 14.56
CA ALA A 181 8.28 -4.41 14.16
C ALA A 181 8.43 -2.88 14.08
N THR A 182 7.48 -2.18 13.43
CA THR A 182 7.50 -0.72 13.34
C THR A 182 7.33 -0.05 14.70
N TYR A 183 6.49 -0.58 15.58
CA TYR A 183 6.35 -0.09 16.95
C TYR A 183 7.64 -0.25 17.76
N LEU A 184 8.32 -1.39 17.65
CA LEU A 184 9.61 -1.62 18.32
C LEU A 184 10.70 -0.68 17.81
N VAL A 185 10.77 -0.46 16.49
CA VAL A 185 11.67 0.54 15.88
C VAL A 185 11.36 1.93 16.42
N TYR A 186 10.08 2.33 16.42
CA TYR A 186 9.64 3.61 16.98
C TYR A 186 10.12 3.78 18.43
N LYS A 187 9.86 2.80 19.30
CA LYS A 187 10.29 2.83 20.71
C LYS A 187 11.80 2.97 20.86
N ALA A 188 12.57 2.17 20.11
CA ALA A 188 14.03 2.18 20.16
C ALA A 188 14.63 3.52 19.72
N VAL A 189 13.93 4.26 18.86
CA VAL A 189 14.41 5.52 18.30
C VAL A 189 14.02 6.70 19.17
N VAL A 190 12.77 6.72 19.64
CA VAL A 190 12.31 7.75 20.59
C VAL A 190 13.13 7.68 21.88
N SER A 191 13.43 6.49 22.39
CA SER A 191 14.28 6.35 23.57
C SER A 191 15.68 6.95 23.35
N ARG A 192 16.26 6.78 22.16
CA ARG A 192 17.57 7.39 21.82
C ARG A 192 17.51 8.92 21.71
N ILE A 193 16.46 9.48 21.11
CA ILE A 193 16.28 10.93 20.95
C ILE A 193 16.05 11.62 22.30
N LEU A 194 15.29 11.00 23.21
CA LEU A 194 15.07 11.53 24.57
C LEU A 194 16.34 11.51 25.43
N LEU A 195 17.30 10.63 25.13
CA LEU A 195 18.56 10.50 25.86
C LEU A 195 19.70 11.37 25.30
N THR A 196 19.54 11.97 24.11
CA THR A 196 20.49 12.95 23.58
C THR A 196 20.25 14.34 24.21
N PRO A 197 21.22 14.93 24.93
CA PRO A 197 21.03 16.24 25.54
C PRO A 197 20.78 17.28 24.45
N LYS A 198 19.76 18.13 24.64
CA LYS A 198 19.54 19.32 23.81
C LYS A 198 20.80 20.19 23.89
N ARG A 199 21.54 20.27 22.79
CA ARG A 199 22.59 21.28 22.60
C ARG A 199 21.95 22.62 22.23
#